data_AF-A0A820S6E6-F1
#
_entry.id   AF-A0A820S6E6-F1
#
_cell.length_a   1.000
_cell.length_b   1.000
_cell.length_c   1.000
_cell.angle_alpha   90.00
_cell.angle_beta   90.00
_cell.angle_gamma   90.00
#
_symmetry.space_group_name_H-M   'P 1'
#
loop_
_entity.id
_entity.type
_entity.pdbx_description
1 polymer ?
#
loop_
_entity_poly.entity_id
_entity_poly.type
_entity_poly.pdbx_seq_one_letter_code
_entity_poly.pdbx_strand_id
1 'polypeptide(L)'
;EDFARVLASELGLGGEFVTAIAYSIRGQLSWYHKTSSYSETSMPIIDVGMRTHNDAEEYCPFLETLTDAEMDKKIRDQDRNTRRIRRLAHTGSSW
;
A
#
# COMPACT_ATOMS: atom_id res chain seq x y z
N GLU A 1 11.60 8.22 1.52
CA GLU A 1 12.31 7.41 2.54
C GLU A 1 12.06 7.87 3.97
N ASP A 2 12.00 9.17 4.27
CA ASP A 2 11.93 9.64 5.66
C ASP A 2 10.69 9.15 6.42
N PHE A 3 9.53 9.12 5.76
CA PHE A 3 8.33 8.51 6.33
C PHE A 3 8.54 7.06 6.77
N ALA A 4 9.21 6.23 5.94
CA ALA A 4 9.45 4.83 6.27
C ALA A 4 10.37 4.67 7.48
N ARG A 5 11.35 5.58 7.66
CA ARG A 5 12.22 5.59 8.84
C ARG A 5 11.46 5.95 10.10
N VAL A 6 10.63 7.01 10.05
CA VAL A 6 9.82 7.45 11.20
C VAL A 6 8.83 6.35 11.58
N LEU A 7 8.07 5.83 10.62
CA LEU A 7 7.08 4.77 10.88
C LEU A 7 7.72 3.51 11.46
N ALA A 8 8.84 3.05 10.90
CA ALA A 8 9.55 1.88 11.43
C ALA A 8 10.08 2.15 12.85
N SER A 9 10.61 3.35 13.10
CA SER A 9 11.08 3.75 14.44
C SER A 9 9.94 3.77 15.47
N GLU A 10 8.79 4.34 15.12
CA GLU A 10 7.63 4.44 16.02
C GLU A 10 7.03 3.06 16.35
N LEU A 11 7.11 2.12 15.40
CA LEU A 11 6.62 0.75 15.57
C LEU A 11 7.69 -0.22 16.11
N GLY A 12 8.92 0.25 16.36
CA GLY A 12 10.02 -0.60 16.83
C GLY A 12 10.51 -1.63 15.80
N LEU A 13 10.32 -1.36 14.51
CA LEU A 13 10.74 -2.22 13.40
C LEU A 13 12.16 -1.84 12.93
N GLY A 14 12.99 -2.86 12.66
CA GLY A 14 14.37 -2.71 12.17
C GLY A 14 14.63 -3.43 10.85
N GLY A 15 15.90 -3.56 10.46
CA GLY A 15 16.30 -4.38 9.32
C GLY A 15 15.70 -3.95 7.97
N GLU A 16 15.11 -4.91 7.26
CA GLU A 16 14.54 -4.74 5.92
C GLU A 16 13.21 -3.98 5.90
N PHE A 17 12.56 -3.76 7.04
CA PHE A 17 11.23 -3.11 7.06
C PHE A 17 11.29 -1.69 6.50
N VAL A 18 12.33 -0.91 6.82
CA VAL A 18 12.48 0.46 6.30
C VAL A 18 12.57 0.47 4.78
N THR A 19 13.38 -0.43 4.21
CA THR A 19 13.59 -0.50 2.76
C THR A 19 12.37 -1.08 2.04
N ALA A 20 11.71 -2.07 2.63
CA ALA A 20 10.50 -2.69 2.09
C ALA A 20 9.31 -1.71 2.08
N ILE A 21 9.06 -0.98 3.17
CA ILE A 21 8.00 0.05 3.25
C ILE A 21 8.24 1.11 2.18
N ALA A 22 9.47 1.62 2.09
CA ALA A 22 9.77 2.67 1.13
C ALA A 22 9.68 2.20 -0.32
N TYR A 23 10.12 0.98 -0.61
CA TYR A 23 9.94 0.36 -1.93
C TYR A 23 8.46 0.22 -2.30
N SER A 24 7.64 -0.25 -1.36
CA SER A 24 6.19 -0.39 -1.54
C SER A 24 5.52 0.95 -1.88
N ILE A 25 5.82 2.02 -1.13
CA ILE A 25 5.28 3.37 -1.37
C ILE A 25 5.66 3.88 -2.76
N ARG A 26 6.94 3.73 -3.17
CA ARG A 26 7.38 4.13 -4.52
C ARG A 26 6.63 3.36 -5.62
N GLY A 27 6.40 2.07 -5.42
CA GLY A 27 5.62 1.24 -6.34
C GLY A 27 4.18 1.73 -6.50
N GLN A 28 3.52 2.03 -5.39
CA GLN A 28 2.15 2.55 -5.38
C GLN A 28 2.06 3.93 -6.06
N LEU A 29 2.98 4.85 -5.77
CA LEU A 29 3.03 6.16 -6.42
C LEU A 29 3.26 6.05 -7.93
N SER A 30 4.20 5.22 -8.36
CA SER A 30 4.48 4.99 -9.78
C SER A 30 3.26 4.48 -10.53
N TRP A 31 2.50 3.56 -9.91
CA TRP A 31 1.25 3.06 -10.47
C TRP A 31 0.17 4.15 -10.50
N TYR A 32 -0.05 4.82 -9.38
CA TYR A 32 -1.04 5.89 -9.27
C TYR A 32 -0.80 6.99 -10.31
N HIS A 33 0.43 7.46 -10.49
CA HIS A 33 0.76 8.46 -11.53
C HIS A 33 0.40 8.00 -12.95
N LYS A 34 0.52 6.71 -13.26
CA LYS A 34 0.14 6.16 -14.58
C LYS A 34 -1.37 6.04 -14.75
N THR A 35 -2.09 5.68 -13.69
CA THR A 35 -3.53 5.43 -13.75
C THR A 35 -4.39 6.61 -13.33
N SER A 36 -3.81 7.67 -12.75
CA SER A 36 -4.55 8.80 -12.18
C SER A 36 -5.41 9.50 -13.23
N SER A 37 -5.00 9.54 -14.49
CA SER A 37 -5.78 10.12 -15.60
C SER A 37 -7.00 9.28 -15.98
N TYR A 38 -7.05 8.01 -15.57
CA TYR A 38 -8.14 7.07 -15.85
C TYR A 38 -8.98 6.78 -14.59
N SER A 39 -8.59 7.35 -13.45
CA SER A 39 -9.22 7.15 -12.15
C SER A 39 -10.20 8.28 -11.88
N GLU A 40 -11.50 8.05 -12.11
CA GLU A 40 -12.55 9.04 -11.81
C GLU A 40 -12.77 9.30 -10.31
N THR A 41 -12.16 8.49 -9.43
CA THR A 41 -12.22 8.69 -7.98
C THR A 41 -11.24 9.78 -7.54
N SER A 42 -11.66 11.04 -7.67
CA SER A 42 -10.99 12.15 -6.98
C SER A 42 -11.17 11.99 -5.47
N MET A 43 -10.11 12.18 -4.69
CA MET A 43 -10.25 12.26 -3.23
C MET A 43 -11.05 13.54 -2.90
N PRO A 44 -12.01 13.47 -1.96
CA PRO A 44 -12.78 14.65 -1.57
C PRO A 44 -11.87 15.72 -0.97
N ILE A 45 -12.27 16.98 -1.11
CA ILE A 45 -11.61 18.10 -0.43
C ILE A 45 -11.78 17.91 1.07
N ILE A 46 -10.71 18.12 1.83
CA ILE A 46 -10.72 18.03 3.29
C ILE A 46 -11.38 19.29 3.84
N ASP A 47 -12.62 19.17 4.32
CA ASP A 47 -13.35 20.26 4.99
C ASP A 47 -13.04 20.30 6.50
N VAL A 48 -12.89 19.12 7.12
CA VAL A 48 -12.57 18.95 8.55
C VAL A 48 -11.21 18.28 8.69
N GLY A 49 -10.29 18.92 9.42
CA GLY A 49 -8.92 18.42 9.61
C GLY A 49 -8.78 17.19 10.51
N MET A 50 -9.88 16.71 11.09
CA MET A 50 -9.93 15.54 11.96
C MET A 50 -10.77 14.44 11.29
N ARG A 51 -10.23 13.23 11.25
CA ARG A 51 -10.99 12.04 10.85
C ARG A 51 -11.99 11.67 11.94
N THR A 52 -13.04 10.94 11.56
CA THR A 52 -13.98 10.36 12.54
C THR A 52 -13.28 9.29 13.38
N HIS A 53 -13.86 8.93 14.53
CA HIS A 53 -13.28 7.92 15.40
C HIS A 53 -13.12 6.55 14.71
N ASN A 54 -14.14 6.11 13.97
CA ASN A 54 -14.09 4.84 13.24
C ASN A 54 -13.00 4.85 12.16
N ASP A 55 -12.88 5.94 11.40
CA ASP A 55 -11.83 6.08 10.40
C ASP A 55 -10.43 6.12 11.06
N ALA A 56 -10.31 6.67 12.27
CA ALA A 56 -9.01 6.71 12.94
C ALA A 56 -8.49 5.31 13.26
N GLU A 57 -9.36 4.37 13.65
CA GLU A 57 -8.98 2.97 13.91
C GLU A 57 -8.59 2.25 12.62
N GLU A 58 -9.34 2.45 11.53
CA GLU A 58 -9.08 1.81 10.25
C GLU A 58 -7.75 2.25 9.61
N TYR A 59 -7.36 3.51 9.78
CA TYR A 59 -6.15 4.07 9.16
C TYR A 59 -4.88 3.91 10.01
N CYS A 60 -4.98 3.22 11.16
CA CYS A 60 -3.86 2.93 12.04
C CYS A 60 -3.01 1.76 11.49
N PRO A 61 -1.67 1.79 11.62
CA PRO A 61 -0.84 0.63 11.30
C PRO A 61 -1.19 -0.57 12.19
N PHE A 62 -1.19 -1.76 11.60
CA PHE A 62 -1.41 -3.03 12.30
C PHE A 62 -0.25 -3.99 12.05
N LEU A 63 0.21 -4.65 13.13
CA LEU A 63 1.29 -5.63 13.10
C LEU A 63 0.83 -6.90 13.81
N GLU A 64 1.05 -8.04 13.15
CA GLU A 64 0.77 -9.37 13.70
C GLU A 64 1.94 -10.29 13.39
N THR A 65 2.25 -11.20 14.31
CA THR A 65 3.16 -12.31 14.02
C THR A 65 2.39 -13.39 13.29
N LEU A 66 2.90 -13.80 12.14
CA LEU A 66 2.32 -14.87 11.34
C LEU A 66 3.16 -16.13 11.46
N THR A 67 2.50 -17.28 11.35
CA THR A 67 3.18 -18.55 11.11
C THR A 67 3.72 -18.61 9.68
N ASP A 68 4.71 -19.48 9.44
CA ASP A 68 5.30 -19.68 8.11
C ASP A 68 4.22 -20.04 7.06
N ALA A 69 3.25 -20.88 7.43
CA ALA A 69 2.17 -21.27 6.55
C ALA A 69 1.26 -20.09 6.15
N GLU A 70 0.98 -19.18 7.08
CA GLU A 70 0.21 -17.96 6.83
C GLU A 70 0.99 -16.96 5.99
N MET A 71 2.29 -16.80 6.28
CA MET A 71 3.20 -15.96 5.51
C MET A 71 3.27 -16.43 4.05
N ASP A 72 3.51 -17.72 3.82
CA ASP A 72 3.55 -18.33 2.50
C ASP A 72 2.23 -18.19 1.75
N LYS A 73 1.10 -18.28 2.46
CA LYS A 73 -0.21 -18.04 1.87
C LYS A 73 -0.34 -16.58 1.42
N LYS A 74 0.02 -15.61 2.27
CA LYS A 74 -0.03 -14.17 1.92
C LYS A 74 0.88 -13.84 0.73
N ILE A 75 2.10 -14.36 0.69
CA ILE A 75 3.04 -14.14 -0.43
C ILE A 75 2.46 -14.67 -1.75
N ARG A 76 1.91 -15.88 -1.75
CA ARG A 76 1.29 -16.48 -2.95
C ARG A 76 0.08 -15.68 -3.42
N ASP A 77 -0.77 -15.23 -2.50
CA ASP A 77 -1.95 -14.43 -2.84
C ASP A 77 -1.56 -13.04 -3.37
N GLN A 78 -0.55 -12.39 -2.78
CA GLN A 78 -0.01 -11.12 -3.24
C GLN A 78 0.57 -11.24 -4.65
N ASP A 79 1.35 -12.28 -4.93
CA ASP A 79 1.92 -12.50 -6.25
C ASP A 79 0.81 -12.77 -7.29
N ARG A 80 -0.19 -13.59 -6.95
CA ARG A 80 -1.38 -13.80 -7.80
C ARG A 80 -2.07 -12.47 -8.15
N ASN A 81 -2.29 -11.60 -7.15
CA ASN A 81 -2.90 -10.29 -7.40
C ASN A 81 -1.98 -9.39 -8.24
N THR A 82 -0.68 -9.37 -7.98
CA THR A 82 0.29 -8.59 -8.76
C THR A 82 0.26 -9.00 -10.23
N ARG A 83 0.23 -10.31 -10.54
CA ARG A 83 0.07 -10.82 -11.90
C ARG A 83 -1.28 -10.39 -12.52
N ARG A 84 -2.36 -10.37 -11.74
CA ARG A 84 -3.69 -9.90 -12.19
C ARG A 84 -3.65 -8.42 -12.57
N ILE A 85 -3.12 -7.55 -11.70
CA ILE A 85 -3.03 -6.10 -11.94
C ILE A 85 -2.16 -5.81 -13.16
N ARG A 86 -1.00 -6.48 -13.30
CA ARG A 86 -0.15 -6.33 -14.49
C ARG A 86 -0.90 -6.69 -15.76
N ARG A 87 -1.70 -7.76 -15.79
CA ARG A 87 -2.51 -8.10 -16.97
C ARG A 87 -3.51 -7.00 -17.32
N LEU A 88 -4.25 -6.48 -16.34
CA LEU A 88 -5.20 -5.38 -16.54
C LEU A 88 -4.53 -4.12 -17.10
N ALA A 89 -3.31 -3.82 -16.64
CA ALA A 89 -2.51 -2.70 -17.15
C ALA A 89 -2.16 -2.84 -18.63
N HIS A 90 -1.89 -4.06 -19.11
CA HIS A 90 -1.49 -4.31 -20.50
C HIS A 90 -2.72 -4.42 -21.44
N THR A 91 -3.88 -4.84 -20.93
CA THR A 91 -5.11 -4.96 -21.74
C THR A 91 -5.82 -3.62 -21.99
N GLY A 92 -5.58 -2.60 -21.15
CA GLY A 92 -6.16 -1.26 -21.33
C GLY A 92 -5.54 -0.42 -22.46
N SER A 93 -4.49 -0.92 -23.12
CA SER A 93 -3.73 -0.17 -24.14
C SER A 93 -4.00 -0.64 -25.58
N SER A 94 -5.07 -1.40 -25.81
CA SER A 94 -5.45 -1.93 -27.13
C SER A 94 -6.91 -1.58 -27.46
N TRP A 95 -7.20 -0.29 -27.61
CA TRP A 95 -8.36 0.24 -28.34
C TRP A 95 -7.94 1.51 -29.05
#